data_AF-A0A363RHQ2-F1
#
_entry.id   AF-A0A363RHQ2-F1
#
_cell.length_a   1.000
_cell.length_b   1.000
_cell.length_c   1.000
_cell.angle_alpha   90.00
_cell.angle_beta   90.00
_cell.angle_gamma   90.00
#
_symmetry.space_group_name_H-M   'P 1'
#
loop_
_entity.id
_entity.type
_entity.pdbx_description
1 polymer ?
#
loop_
_entity_poly.entity_id
_entity_poly.type
_entity_poly.pdbx_seq_one_letter_code
_entity_poly.pdbx_strand_id
1 'polypeptide(L)'
;MSWPKGSAPGIVHCMLCDASGHAHGTVRLIFEPQAPLHYHQGQTLRVLLPGGCGPEILITSQPGDAGVMHGRLLLTPGEPWPAQFGPDAGFGLMFQVCLRHRSRSS
;
A
#
# COMPACT_ATOMS: atom_id res chain seq x y z
N MET A 1 21.23 13.14 11.22
CA MET A 1 21.12 11.71 10.88
C MET A 1 20.65 11.62 9.45
N SER A 2 21.55 11.28 8.53
CA SER A 2 21.27 11.23 7.08
C SER A 2 21.28 9.77 6.65
N TRP A 3 20.18 9.31 6.07
CA TRP A 3 20.08 7.95 5.51
C TRP A 3 21.04 7.80 4.32
N PRO A 4 21.71 6.64 4.14
CA PRO A 4 22.67 6.46 3.07
C PRO A 4 21.96 6.33 1.71
N LYS A 5 22.48 7.06 0.71
CA LYS A 5 22.14 6.91 -0.71
C LYS A 5 22.32 5.44 -1.11
N GLY A 6 21.23 4.77 -1.48
CA GLY A 6 21.25 3.39 -1.95
C GLY A 6 20.60 2.35 -1.03
N SER A 7 19.96 2.76 0.07
CA SER A 7 19.08 1.83 0.81
C SER A 7 17.95 1.39 -0.13
N ALA A 8 17.85 0.08 -0.39
CA ALA A 8 16.72 -0.49 -1.14
C ALA A 8 15.42 0.11 -0.57
N PRO A 9 14.44 0.49 -1.42
CA PRO A 9 13.20 1.10 -0.93
C PRO A 9 12.62 0.14 0.11
N GLY A 10 12.58 0.60 1.36
CA GLY A 10 12.32 -0.26 2.51
C GLY A 10 11.05 -1.05 2.28
N ILE A 11 11.19 -2.36 2.10
CA ILE A 11 10.05 -3.25 1.96
C ILE A 11 9.44 -3.37 3.35
N VAL A 12 8.17 -3.00 3.46
CA VAL A 12 7.40 -3.12 4.69
C VAL A 12 6.32 -4.17 4.48
N HIS A 13 6.23 -5.10 5.42
CA HIS A 13 5.12 -6.04 5.49
C HIS A 13 3.93 -5.32 6.11
N CYS A 14 2.75 -5.52 5.55
CA CYS A 14 1.49 -4.98 6.04
C CYS A 14 0.51 -6.12 6.24
N MET A 15 -0.28 -6.02 7.30
CA MET A 15 -1.44 -6.86 7.55
C MET A 15 -2.68 -6.11 7.05
N LEU A 16 -3.50 -6.77 6.23
CA LEU A 16 -4.78 -6.23 5.82
C LEU A 16 -5.78 -6.32 6.97
N CYS A 17 -6.39 -5.20 7.33
CA CYS A 17 -7.45 -5.13 8.33
C CYS A 17 -8.82 -5.16 7.67
N ASP A 18 -8.99 -4.44 6.56
CA ASP A 18 -10.25 -4.38 5.79
C ASP A 18 -9.99 -4.04 4.32
N ALA A 19 -10.84 -4.57 3.43
CA ALA A 19 -10.91 -4.20 2.03
C ALA A 19 -12.39 -4.04 1.63
N SER A 20 -12.76 -2.86 1.15
CA SER A 20 -14.16 -2.54 0.86
C SER A 20 -14.32 -1.63 -0.36
N GLY A 21 -15.57 -1.49 -0.84
CA GLY A 21 -15.92 -0.59 -1.95
C GLY A 21 -15.87 -1.20 -3.36
N HIS A 22 -15.69 -2.52 -3.48
CA HIS A 22 -15.60 -3.24 -4.76
C HIS A 22 -16.81 -3.00 -5.68
N ALA A 23 -18.03 -2.94 -5.13
CA ALA A 23 -19.26 -2.69 -5.89
C ALA A 23 -19.29 -1.33 -6.61
N HIS A 24 -18.44 -0.37 -6.19
CA HIS A 24 -18.34 0.98 -6.75
C HIS A 24 -17.06 1.19 -7.56
N GLY A 25 -16.35 0.10 -7.90
CA GLY A 25 -15.10 0.19 -8.67
C GLY A 25 -13.97 0.89 -7.92
N THR A 26 -14.07 1.06 -6.59
CA THR A 26 -13.06 1.73 -5.77
C THR A 26 -12.73 0.88 -4.56
N VAL A 27 -11.54 0.28 -4.53
CA VAL A 27 -11.09 -0.50 -3.36
C VAL A 27 -10.40 0.40 -2.35
N ARG A 28 -11.00 0.48 -1.17
CA ARG A 28 -10.46 1.12 0.03
C ARG A 28 -9.83 0.04 0.90
N LEU A 29 -8.67 0.34 1.44
CA LEU A 29 -7.90 -0.56 2.28
C LEU A 29 -7.68 0.08 3.65
N ILE A 30 -7.84 -0.70 4.70
CA ILE A 30 -7.29 -0.43 6.03
C ILE A 30 -6.22 -1.49 6.28
N PHE A 31 -5.02 -1.08 6.65
CA PHE A 31 -3.90 -2.01 6.86
C PHE A 31 -2.92 -1.52 7.92
N GLU A 32 -2.26 -2.46 8.58
CA GLU A 32 -1.31 -2.21 9.65
C GLU A 32 0.12 -2.58 9.19
N PRO A 33 1.06 -1.61 9.12
CA PRO A 33 2.45 -1.91 8.84
C PRO A 33 3.11 -2.63 10.02
N GLN A 34 3.79 -3.74 9.73
CA GLN A 34 4.48 -4.60 10.70
C GLN A 34 5.90 -4.10 11.06
N ALA A 35 6.26 -2.92 10.57
CA ALA A 35 7.47 -2.19 10.89
C ALA A 35 7.19 -0.68 10.77
N PRO A 36 7.95 0.18 11.46
CA PRO A 36 7.78 1.62 11.34
C PRO A 36 7.84 2.06 9.88
N LEU A 37 6.76 2.71 9.42
CA LEU A 37 6.62 3.22 8.06
C LEU A 37 6.36 4.72 8.13
N HIS A 38 7.33 5.52 7.67
CA HIS A 38 7.16 6.96 7.55
C HIS A 38 6.41 7.28 6.26
N TYR A 39 5.22 7.86 6.37
CA TYR A 39 4.38 8.23 5.24
C TYR A 39 3.75 9.61 5.40
N HIS A 40 3.09 10.10 4.36
CA HIS A 40 2.20 11.26 4.40
C HIS A 40 0.95 11.00 3.57
N GLN A 41 -0.14 11.72 3.87
CA GLN A 41 -1.35 11.68 3.05
C GLN A 41 -1.03 12.09 1.60
N GLY A 42 -1.57 11.37 0.63
CA GLY A 42 -1.33 11.60 -0.80
C GLY A 42 -0.09 10.89 -1.36
N GLN A 43 0.71 10.25 -0.52
CA GLN A 43 1.81 9.40 -0.97
C GLN A 43 1.29 8.11 -1.62
N THR A 44 2.03 7.55 -2.58
CA THR A 44 1.78 6.20 -3.11
C THR A 44 2.76 5.18 -2.56
N LEU A 45 2.22 4.00 -2.20
CA LEU A 45 2.98 2.79 -1.91
C LEU A 45 2.82 1.83 -3.09
N ARG A 46 3.89 1.14 -3.49
CA ARG A 46 3.80 0.10 -4.51
C ARG A 46 3.64 -1.25 -3.82
N VAL A 47 2.58 -1.99 -4.17
CA VAL A 47 2.41 -3.38 -3.72
C VAL A 47 3.41 -4.27 -4.43
N LEU A 48 4.01 -5.21 -3.71
CA LEU A 48 4.86 -6.25 -4.28
C LEU A 48 4.06 -7.55 -4.35
N LEU A 49 4.03 -8.17 -5.54
CA LEU A 49 3.35 -9.43 -5.79
C LEU A 49 4.37 -10.53 -6.10
N PRO A 50 4.03 -11.80 -5.86
CA PRO A 50 4.80 -12.92 -6.39
C PRO A 50 4.88 -12.79 -7.93
N GLY A 51 6.07 -12.49 -8.45
CA GLY A 51 6.30 -12.31 -9.89
C GLY A 51 6.47 -10.85 -10.37
N GLY A 52 6.34 -9.84 -9.51
CA GLY A 52 6.70 -8.46 -9.87
C GLY A 52 5.99 -7.36 -9.08
N CYS A 53 5.95 -6.17 -9.69
CA CYS A 53 5.27 -5.00 -9.13
C CYS A 53 3.75 -5.13 -9.30
N GLY A 54 3.01 -5.02 -8.19
CA GLY A 54 1.56 -4.94 -8.16
C GLY A 54 1.02 -3.52 -8.33
N PRO A 55 -0.26 -3.30 -8.01
CA PRO A 55 -0.88 -1.98 -8.06
C PRO A 55 -0.26 -1.01 -7.04
N GLU A 56 -0.62 0.26 -7.17
CA GLU A 56 -0.26 1.28 -6.18
C GLU A 56 -1.39 1.51 -5.18
N ILE A 57 -1.04 1.87 -3.94
CA ILE A 57 -1.97 2.30 -2.91
C ILE A 57 -1.73 3.78 -2.68
N LEU A 58 -2.74 4.61 -2.95
CA LEU A 58 -2.74 6.02 -2.56
C LEU A 58 -3.12 6.14 -1.09
N ILE A 59 -2.23 6.68 -0.26
CA ILE A 59 -2.51 6.89 1.15
C ILE A 59 -3.49 8.04 1.34
N THR A 60 -4.57 7.77 2.06
CA THR A 60 -5.64 8.73 2.33
C THR A 60 -5.73 9.13 3.80
N SER A 61 -5.11 8.40 4.73
CA SER A 61 -4.97 8.83 6.12
C SER A 61 -3.80 9.79 6.32
N GLN A 62 -3.89 10.61 7.36
CA GLN A 62 -2.72 11.26 7.95
C GLN A 62 -1.93 10.25 8.80
N PRO A 63 -0.64 10.46 9.04
CA PRO A 63 0.08 9.78 10.12
C PRO A 63 -0.63 10.02 11.45
N GLY A 64 -0.88 8.95 12.21
CA GLY A 64 -1.58 9.03 13.49
C GLY A 64 -1.26 7.82 14.38
N ASP A 65 -1.67 7.92 15.64
CA ASP A 65 -1.27 6.96 16.70
C ASP A 65 -2.01 5.61 16.62
N ALA A 66 -3.03 5.49 15.78
CA ALA A 66 -3.88 4.31 15.68
C ALA A 66 -3.18 3.06 15.10
N GLY A 67 -1.94 3.18 14.63
CA GLY A 67 -1.17 2.07 14.07
C GLY A 67 -1.66 1.57 12.70
N VAL A 68 -2.85 1.98 12.25
CA VAL A 68 -3.42 1.60 10.95
C VAL A 68 -3.36 2.73 9.93
N MET A 69 -3.25 2.35 8.67
CA MET A 69 -3.20 3.23 7.51
C MET A 69 -4.44 3.04 6.65
N HIS A 70 -4.95 4.13 6.08
CA HIS A 70 -6.05 4.09 5.13
C HIS A 70 -5.49 4.39 3.75
N GLY A 71 -5.91 3.59 2.77
CA GLY A 71 -5.48 3.74 1.40
C GLY A 71 -6.58 3.46 0.39
N ARG A 72 -6.33 3.87 -0.86
CA ARG A 72 -7.14 3.52 -2.02
C ARG A 72 -6.26 2.79 -3.02
N LEU A 73 -6.68 1.60 -3.44
CA LEU A 73 -6.01 0.88 -4.51
C LEU A 73 -6.19 1.64 -5.82
N LEU A 74 -5.08 1.91 -6.51
CA LEU A 74 -5.06 2.50 -7.84
C LEU A 74 -4.97 1.37 -8.85
N LEU A 75 -6.08 1.10 -9.51
CA LEU A 75 -6.17 0.10 -10.57
C LEU A 75 -6.31 0.77 -11.92
N THR A 76 -5.74 0.14 -12.94
CA THR A 76 -6.00 0.53 -14.32
C THR A 76 -7.43 0.14 -14.68
N PRO A 77 -8.21 0.98 -15.36
CA PRO A 77 -9.55 0.61 -15.81
C PRO A 77 -9.52 -0.71 -16.60
N GLY A 78 -10.37 -1.65 -16.22
CA GLY A 78 -10.49 -2.97 -16.86
C GLY A 78 -9.51 -4.04 -16.35
N GLU A 79 -8.55 -3.70 -15.48
CA GLU A 79 -7.74 -4.72 -14.81
C GLU A 79 -8.55 -5.46 -13.73
N PRO A 80 -8.36 -6.79 -13.59
CA PRO A 80 -8.98 -7.53 -12.51
C PRO A 80 -8.42 -7.09 -11.15
N TRP A 81 -9.24 -7.23 -10.11
CA TRP A 81 -8.80 -7.03 -8.73
C TRP A 81 -7.66 -8.02 -8.42
N PRO A 82 -6.55 -7.59 -7.81
CA PRO A 82 -5.59 -8.53 -7.25
C PRO A 82 -6.30 -9.43 -6.24
N ALA A 83 -6.07 -10.74 -6.31
CA ALA A 83 -6.78 -11.72 -5.47
C ALA A 83 -6.73 -11.36 -3.97
N GLN A 84 -5.59 -10.85 -3.51
CA GLN A 84 -5.36 -10.41 -2.13
C GLN A 84 -6.16 -9.19 -1.68
N PHE A 85 -6.78 -8.44 -2.61
CA PHE A 85 -7.61 -7.26 -2.32
C PHE A 85 -8.99 -7.36 -2.99
N GLY A 86 -9.39 -8.56 -3.44
CA GLY A 86 -10.71 -8.82 -4.01
C GLY A 86 -11.82 -8.81 -2.95
N PRO A 87 -13.09 -9.05 -3.34
CA PRO A 87 -14.22 -9.09 -2.42
C PRO A 87 -14.08 -10.13 -1.30
N ASP A 88 -13.30 -11.17 -1.53
CA ASP A 88 -13.03 -12.25 -0.57
C ASP A 88 -11.75 -12.01 0.25
N ALA A 89 -11.15 -10.82 0.19
CA ALA A 89 -9.94 -10.50 0.94
C ALA A 89 -10.22 -10.52 2.44
N GLY A 90 -9.59 -11.45 3.14
CA GLY A 90 -9.78 -11.64 4.58
C GLY A 90 -8.90 -10.73 5.43
N PHE A 91 -9.42 -10.36 6.61
CA PHE A 91 -8.61 -9.82 7.71
C PHE A 91 -7.40 -10.74 7.99
N GLY A 92 -6.25 -10.13 8.28
CA GLY A 92 -5.01 -10.84 8.60
C GLY A 92 -4.18 -11.24 7.38
N LEU A 93 -4.65 -10.96 6.16
CA LEU A 93 -3.85 -11.22 4.95
C LEU A 93 -2.57 -10.38 4.96
N MET A 94 -1.43 -11.03 4.75
CA MET A 94 -0.13 -10.36 4.69
C MET A 94 0.23 -9.98 3.26
N PHE A 95 0.68 -8.74 3.09
CA PHE A 95 1.20 -8.24 1.81
C PHE A 95 2.42 -7.35 2.02
N GLN A 96 3.18 -7.13 0.95
CA GLN A 96 4.39 -6.32 0.98
C GLN A 96 4.16 -5.03 0.19
N VAL A 97 4.70 -3.94 0.71
CA VAL A 97 4.76 -2.65 0.01
C VAL A 97 6.17 -2.10 0.02
N CYS A 98 6.50 -1.30 -0.98
CA CYS A 98 7.67 -0.46 -0.95
C CYS A 98 7.30 1.00 -1.18
N LEU A 99 8.04 1.90 -0.52
CA LEU A 99 7.94 3.33 -0.76
C LEU A 99 8.50 3.62 -2.14
N ARG A 100 7.70 4.19 -3.03
CA ARG A 100 8.24 4.74 -4.26
C ARG A 100 9.00 6.01 -3.90
N HIS A 101 10.33 5.97 -4.00
CA HIS A 101 11.11 7.20 -3.94
C HIS A 101 10.62 8.07 -5.11
N ARG A 102 10.25 9.33 -4.88
CA ARG A 102 10.22 10.28 -6.00
C ARG A 102 11.63 10.24 -6.58
N SER A 103 11.78 9.65 -7.75
CA SER A 103 12.89 9.99 -8.62
C SER A 103 12.75 11.48 -8.81
N ARG A 104 13.61 12.28 -8.15
CA ARG A 104 13.84 13.64 -8.58
C ARG A 104 14.34 13.48 -10.01
N SER A 105 13.45 13.73 -10.97
CA SER A 105 13.85 14.10 -12.32
C SER A 105 14.70 15.37 -12.15
N SER A 106 16.01 15.19 -12.19
CA SER A 106 16.95 16.26 -12.53
C SER A 106 16.86 16.55 -14.00
#